data_AF-A0A7J5DM28-F1
#
_entry.id   AF-A0A7J5DM28-F1
#
_cell.length_a   1.000
_cell.length_b   1.000
_cell.length_c   1.000
_cell.angle_alpha   90.00
_cell.angle_beta   90.00
_cell.angle_gamma   90.00
#
_symmetry.space_group_name_H-M   'P 1'
#
loop_
_entity.id
_entity.type
_entity.pdbx_description
1 polymer ?
#
loop_
_entity_poly.entity_id
_entity_poly.type
_entity_poly.pdbx_seq_one_letter_code
_entity_poly.pdbx_strand_id
1 'polypeptide(L)'
;MVEISGQDVSRDLAAYSLVHRAGDVPQMVIELSPRSVAAGVLEGLAHIVIGDPPDPGPAAAAFLSAISPAELEKAALDRHDLLDGRPHELTRAMLALLREWALGQWGEPKPEDGR
;
A
#
# COMPACT_ATOMS: atom_id res chain seq x y z
N MET A 1 22.81 -2.97 -7.85
CA MET A 1 23.14 -2.26 -9.10
C MET A 1 22.05 -2.61 -10.08
N VAL A 2 21.38 -1.62 -10.65
CA VAL A 2 20.35 -1.78 -11.67
C VAL A 2 20.95 -1.39 -13.00
N GLU A 3 21.01 -2.34 -13.92
CA GLU A 3 21.52 -2.14 -15.27
C GLU A 3 20.38 -2.30 -16.28
N ILE A 4 20.29 -1.38 -17.24
CA ILE A 4 19.34 -1.42 -18.35
C ILE A 4 20.15 -1.31 -19.63
N SER A 5 19.99 -2.27 -20.54
CA SER A 5 20.77 -2.33 -21.79
C SER A 5 22.30 -2.30 -21.58
N GLY A 6 22.78 -2.78 -20.42
CA GLY A 6 24.20 -2.75 -20.05
C GLY A 6 24.72 -1.40 -19.54
N GLN A 7 23.84 -0.42 -19.32
CA GLN A 7 24.17 0.84 -18.64
C GLN A 7 23.70 0.79 -17.19
N ASP A 8 24.58 1.11 -16.24
CA ASP A 8 24.21 1.27 -14.84
C ASP A 8 23.37 2.55 -14.66
N VAL A 9 22.10 2.36 -14.30
CA VAL A 9 21.14 3.43 -14.05
C VAL A 9 20.83 3.59 -12.56
N SER A 10 21.56 2.92 -11.67
CA SER A 10 21.24 2.87 -10.24
C SER A 10 21.12 4.25 -9.58
N ARG A 11 21.87 5.23 -10.07
CA ARG A 11 21.87 6.61 -9.55
C ARG A 11 20.69 7.43 -10.02
N ASP A 12 20.04 6.97 -11.07
CA ASP A 12 18.93 7.63 -11.73
C ASP A 12 17.56 7.10 -11.29
N LEU A 13 17.54 6.08 -10.44
CA LEU A 13 16.32 5.48 -9.91
C LEU A 13 16.08 5.94 -8.47
N ALA A 14 14.84 6.33 -8.18
CA ALA A 14 14.35 6.49 -6.82
C ALA A 14 13.90 5.14 -6.23
N ALA A 15 13.19 4.35 -7.04
CA ALA A 15 12.69 3.04 -6.67
C ALA A 15 12.40 2.18 -7.91
N TYR A 16 12.25 0.87 -7.71
CA TYR A 16 11.69 -0.04 -8.71
C TYR A 16 10.84 -1.10 -8.03
N SER A 17 9.81 -1.59 -8.71
CA SER A 17 9.03 -2.74 -8.28
C SER A 17 8.81 -3.71 -9.44
N LEU A 18 8.88 -5.01 -9.15
CA LEU A 18 8.61 -6.09 -10.10
C LEU A 18 7.49 -6.95 -9.53
N VAL A 19 6.40 -7.05 -10.27
CA VAL A 19 5.27 -7.92 -9.92
C VAL A 19 5.11 -8.95 -11.01
N HIS A 20 5.03 -10.21 -10.59
CA HIS A 20 4.78 -11.34 -11.48
C HIS A 20 3.79 -12.29 -10.83
N ARG A 21 2.72 -12.60 -11.57
CA ARG A 21 1.73 -13.62 -11.22
C ARG A 21 1.88 -14.77 -12.20
N ALA A 22 1.79 -16.00 -11.72
CA ALA A 22 1.99 -17.17 -12.57
C ALA A 22 0.98 -17.18 -13.73
N GLY A 23 1.48 -17.20 -14.96
CA GLY A 23 0.67 -17.18 -16.19
C GLY A 23 0.49 -15.80 -16.82
N ASP A 24 0.88 -14.72 -16.14
CA ASP A 24 0.82 -13.35 -16.65
C ASP A 24 2.19 -12.88 -17.15
N VAL A 25 2.20 -11.81 -17.97
CA VAL A 25 3.42 -11.11 -18.34
C VAL A 25 3.93 -10.31 -17.12
N PRO A 26 5.22 -10.42 -16.73
CA PRO A 26 5.77 -9.65 -15.62
C PRO A 26 5.68 -8.15 -15.88
N GLN A 27 5.30 -7.40 -14.85
CA GLN A 27 5.20 -5.95 -14.90
C GLN A 27 6.27 -5.32 -14.02
N MET A 28 7.03 -4.38 -14.60
CA MET A 28 8.06 -3.61 -13.88
C MET A 28 7.69 -2.14 -13.91
N VAL A 29 7.66 -1.52 -12.74
CA VAL A 29 7.50 -0.07 -12.57
C VAL A 29 8.83 0.50 -12.10
N ILE A 30 9.28 1.55 -12.78
CA ILE A 30 10.53 2.25 -12.45
C ILE A 30 10.17 3.67 -12.05
N GLU A 31 10.60 4.09 -10.87
CA GLU A 31 10.49 5.47 -10.42
C GLU A 31 11.84 6.15 -10.63
N LEU A 32 11.85 7.20 -11.46
CA LEU A 32 13.06 7.97 -11.75
C LEU A 32 13.34 8.95 -10.60
N SER A 33 14.62 9.14 -10.30
CA SER A 33 15.03 10.16 -9.35
C SER A 33 14.74 11.56 -9.91
N PRO A 34 14.42 12.56 -9.07
CA PRO A 34 14.24 13.95 -9.52
C PRO A 34 15.46 14.55 -10.21
N ARG A 35 16.65 13.94 -10.05
CA ARG A 35 17.89 14.37 -10.70
C ARG A 35 18.00 13.87 -12.16
N SER A 36 17.19 12.89 -12.52
CA SER A 36 17.20 12.19 -13.80
C SER A 36 16.18 12.75 -14.79
N VAL A 37 15.52 13.87 -14.44
CA VAL A 37 14.59 14.63 -15.30
C VAL A 37 15.33 15.32 -16.46
N ALA A 38 16.67 15.32 -16.45
CA ALA A 38 17.48 15.72 -17.59
C ALA A 38 17.39 14.65 -18.70
N ALA A 39 16.65 15.01 -19.75
CA ALA A 39 16.33 14.24 -20.95
C ALA A 39 17.44 13.28 -21.44
N GLY A 40 17.07 12.01 -21.67
CA GLY A 40 17.78 11.11 -22.59
C GLY A 40 18.51 9.91 -21.97
N VAL A 41 18.46 9.69 -20.65
CA VAL A 41 19.22 8.60 -20.01
C VAL A 41 18.64 7.20 -20.27
N LEU A 42 17.37 7.08 -20.63
CA LEU A 42 16.71 5.79 -20.86
C LEU A 42 16.41 5.55 -22.34
N GLU A 43 17.42 5.19 -23.13
CA GLU A 43 17.22 4.61 -24.46
C GLU A 43 16.99 3.09 -24.35
N GLY A 44 15.74 2.72 -24.10
CA GLY A 44 15.23 1.36 -24.17
C GLY A 44 13.75 1.39 -24.49
N LEU A 45 13.19 0.27 -25.00
CA LEU A 45 11.75 0.07 -25.05
C LEU A 45 11.20 -0.05 -23.61
N ALA A 46 11.22 1.06 -22.88
CA ALA A 46 10.49 1.20 -21.65
C ALA A 46 9.04 1.38 -22.03
N HIS A 47 8.20 0.40 -21.66
CA HIS A 47 6.76 0.60 -21.67
C HIS A 47 6.43 1.56 -20.52
N ILE A 48 6.65 2.85 -20.74
CA ILE A 48 6.34 3.91 -19.78
C ILE A 48 4.82 4.03 -19.73
N VAL A 49 4.21 3.37 -18.76
CA VAL A 49 2.81 3.63 -18.41
C VAL A 49 2.80 4.91 -17.57
N ILE A 50 2.68 6.06 -18.23
CA ILE A 50 2.17 7.27 -17.57
C ILE A 50 0.66 7.06 -17.45
N GLY A 51 0.26 6.26 -16.46
CA GLY A 51 -1.14 6.07 -16.12
C GLY A 51 -1.58 7.16 -15.15
N ASP A 52 -2.85 7.56 -15.22
CA ASP A 52 -3.50 8.09 -14.04
C ASP A 52 -3.30 7.09 -12.89
N PRO A 53 -2.96 7.54 -11.67
CA PRO A 53 -2.87 6.65 -10.52
C PRO A 53 -4.14 5.78 -10.49
N PRO A 54 -4.01 4.46 -10.32
CA PRO A 54 -5.15 3.56 -10.40
C PRO A 54 -6.22 4.05 -9.44
N ASP A 55 -7.46 4.13 -9.93
CA ASP A 55 -8.60 4.58 -9.13
C ASP A 55 -8.63 3.78 -7.81
N PRO A 56 -8.54 4.43 -6.65
CA PRO A 56 -8.58 3.74 -5.37
C PRO A 56 -9.94 3.08 -5.11
N GLY A 57 -10.99 3.46 -5.83
CA GLY A 57 -12.35 2.93 -5.68
C GLY A 57 -12.44 1.40 -5.78
N PRO A 58 -12.03 0.78 -6.90
CA PRO A 58 -12.02 -0.67 -7.05
C PRO A 58 -11.24 -1.41 -5.95
N ALA A 59 -10.08 -0.89 -5.54
CA ALA A 59 -9.27 -1.52 -4.49
C ALA A 59 -9.96 -1.43 -3.12
N ALA A 60 -10.54 -0.28 -2.79
CA ALA A 60 -11.33 -0.10 -1.57
C ALA A 60 -12.58 -1.00 -1.56
N ALA A 61 -13.27 -1.13 -2.69
CA ALA A 61 -14.44 -2.00 -2.81
C ALA A 61 -14.09 -3.47 -2.60
N ALA A 62 -12.98 -3.94 -3.19
CA ALA A 62 -12.48 -5.30 -2.99
C ALA A 62 -12.11 -5.57 -1.53
N PHE A 63 -11.38 -4.64 -0.89
CA PHE A 63 -11.02 -4.72 0.52
C PHE A 63 -12.25 -4.80 1.42
N LEU A 64 -13.20 -3.88 1.28
CA LEU A 64 -14.42 -3.84 2.09
C LEU A 64 -15.30 -5.09 1.88
N SER A 65 -15.32 -5.63 0.66
CA SER A 65 -16.09 -6.84 0.34
C SER A 65 -15.48 -8.11 0.93
N ALA A 66 -14.18 -8.12 1.24
CA ALA A 66 -13.50 -9.26 1.86
C ALA A 66 -13.69 -9.29 3.38
N ILE A 67 -14.22 -8.22 3.99
CA ILE A 67 -14.36 -8.10 5.44
C ILE A 67 -15.64 -8.77 5.91
N SER A 68 -15.52 -9.62 6.93
CA SER A 68 -16.68 -10.16 7.64
C SER A 68 -17.33 -9.07 8.49
N PRO A 69 -18.62 -8.75 8.30
CA PRO A 69 -19.31 -7.76 9.13
C PRO A 69 -19.33 -8.15 10.61
N ALA A 70 -19.51 -9.45 10.91
CA ALA A 70 -19.55 -9.95 12.27
C ALA A 70 -18.20 -9.82 13.00
N GLU A 71 -17.10 -10.08 12.30
CA GLU A 71 -15.75 -9.91 12.88
C GLU A 71 -15.41 -8.43 13.08
N LEU A 72 -15.82 -7.56 12.15
CA LEU A 72 -15.64 -6.11 12.31
C LEU A 72 -16.42 -5.57 13.51
N GLU A 73 -17.68 -5.96 13.65
CA GLU A 73 -18.52 -5.53 14.78
C GLU A 73 -17.94 -6.01 16.11
N LYS A 74 -17.57 -7.29 16.20
CA LYS A 74 -16.93 -7.85 17.39
C LYS A 74 -15.63 -7.12 17.74
N ALA A 75 -14.73 -6.95 16.77
CA ALA A 75 -13.46 -6.26 16.98
C ALA A 75 -13.66 -4.80 17.41
N ALA A 76 -14.69 -4.11 16.89
CA ALA A 76 -15.01 -2.75 17.26
C ALA A 76 -15.55 -2.64 18.69
N LEU A 77 -16.37 -3.60 19.13
CA LEU A 77 -16.91 -3.63 20.49
C LEU A 77 -15.88 -4.03 21.54
N ASP A 78 -14.85 -4.80 21.16
CA ASP A 78 -13.76 -5.18 22.05
C ASP A 78 -12.73 -4.04 22.28
N ARG A 79 -12.85 -2.89 21.59
CA ARG A 79 -11.93 -1.74 21.71
C ARG A 79 -12.30 -0.77 22.83
N HIS A 80 -11.74 -0.98 24.02
CA HIS A 80 -11.94 -0.07 25.15
C HIS A 80 -11.30 1.32 25.01
N ASP A 81 -10.35 1.50 24.08
CA ASP A 81 -9.64 2.76 23.86
C ASP A 81 -10.43 3.78 23.02
N LEU A 82 -11.35 3.29 22.18
CA LEU A 82 -12.19 4.11 21.31
C LEU A 82 -13.65 4.15 21.75
N LEU A 83 -14.01 3.34 22.74
CA LEU A 83 -15.31 3.39 23.39
C LEU A 83 -15.33 4.48 24.49
N ASP A 84 -15.38 5.74 24.05
CA ASP A 84 -15.30 6.97 24.86
C ASP A 84 -16.65 7.67 25.18
N GLY A 85 -17.79 7.08 24.79
CA GLY A 85 -19.14 7.65 24.98
C GLY A 85 -19.47 8.89 24.13
N ARG A 86 -18.62 9.26 23.16
CA ARG A 86 -18.84 10.43 22.29
C ARG A 86 -19.77 10.09 21.10
N PRO A 87 -20.31 11.08 20.39
CA PRO A 87 -21.13 10.81 19.21
C PRO A 87 -20.42 9.93 18.18
N HIS A 88 -21.16 8.96 17.62
CA HIS A 88 -20.68 8.04 16.58
C HIS A 88 -19.49 7.16 16.98
N GLU A 89 -19.29 6.93 18.28
CA GLU A 89 -18.25 6.11 18.89
C GLU A 89 -18.02 4.76 18.17
N LEU A 90 -19.07 3.95 18.01
CA LEU A 90 -18.97 2.66 17.32
C LEU A 90 -18.51 2.82 15.86
N THR A 91 -19.06 3.80 15.14
CA THR A 91 -18.66 4.08 13.75
C THR A 91 -17.20 4.53 13.66
N ARG A 92 -16.75 5.37 14.60
CA ARG A 92 -15.34 5.79 14.69
C ARG A 92 -14.42 4.61 14.97
N ALA A 93 -14.81 3.70 15.86
CA ALA A 93 -14.07 2.48 16.15
C ALA A 93 -13.97 1.57 14.92
N MET A 94 -15.08 1.35 14.21
CA MET A 94 -15.09 0.58 12.96
C MET A 94 -14.17 1.20 11.89
N LEU A 95 -14.23 2.52 11.68
CA LEU A 95 -13.39 3.20 10.69
C LEU A 95 -11.89 3.13 11.04
N ALA A 96 -11.54 3.24 12.33
CA ALA A 96 -10.17 3.07 12.79
C ALA A 96 -9.65 1.65 12.52
N LEU A 97 -10.44 0.64 12.86
CA LEU A 97 -10.11 -0.77 12.60
C LEU A 97 -9.93 -1.06 11.10
N LEU A 98 -10.84 -0.60 10.26
CA LEU A 98 -10.73 -0.77 8.80
C LEU A 98 -9.43 -0.18 8.26
N ARG A 99 -9.01 0.99 8.79
CA ARG A 99 -7.74 1.61 8.42
C ARG A 99 -6.53 0.80 8.89
N GLU A 100 -6.53 0.35 10.14
CA GLU A 100 -5.44 -0.47 10.71
C GLU A 100 -5.28 -1.78 9.92
N TRP A 101 -6.39 -2.43 9.59
CA TRP A 101 -6.43 -3.65 8.77
C TRP A 101 -5.90 -3.41 7.36
N ALA A 102 -6.29 -2.31 6.71
CA ALA A 102 -5.77 -1.93 5.40
C ALA A 102 -4.25 -1.67 5.40
N LEU A 103 -3.70 -1.22 6.55
CA LEU A 103 -2.27 -1.02 6.76
C LEU A 103 -1.52 -2.29 7.21
N GLY A 104 -2.22 -3.42 7.38
CA GLY A 104 -1.63 -4.68 7.86
C GLY A 104 -1.25 -4.67 9.34
N GLN A 105 -1.78 -3.72 10.13
CA GLN A 105 -1.46 -3.56 11.55
C GLN A 105 -2.32 -4.50 12.41
N TRP A 106 -2.21 -5.81 12.17
CA TRP A 106 -2.97 -6.82 12.88
C TRP A 106 -2.38 -7.10 14.26
N GLY A 107 -2.91 -6.43 15.28
CA GLY A 107 -2.79 -6.84 16.68
C GLY A 107 -1.37 -7.18 17.16
N GLU A 108 -0.36 -6.33 16.90
CA GLU A 108 0.85 -6.41 17.72
C GLU A 108 0.53 -5.76 19.08
N PRO A 109 0.43 -6.55 20.18
CA PRO A 109 0.42 -5.95 21.49
C PRO A 109 1.75 -5.22 21.66
N LYS A 110 1.67 -3.93 21.98
CA LYS A 110 2.83 -3.17 22.43
C LYS A 110 3.46 -3.96 23.59
N PRO A 111 4.76 -4.31 23.55
CA PRO A 111 5.38 -5.01 24.66
C PRO A 111 5.17 -4.17 25.93
N GLU A 112 4.58 -4.79 26.96
CA GLU A 112 4.50 -4.16 28.28
C GLU A 112 5.92 -3.89 28.75
N ASP A 113 6.26 -2.61 28.90
CA ASP A 113 7.47 -2.20 29.62
C ASP A 113 7.31 -2.67 31.06
N GLY A 114 7.93 -3.82 31.36
CA GLY A 114 7.96 -4.37 32.71
C GLY A 114 8.66 -3.41 33.68
N ARG A 115 7.93 -2.99 34.72
CA ARG A 115 8.47 -2.55 36.00
C ARG A 115 7.53 -2.92 37.13
#